data_AF-A0A395RK39-F1
#
_entry.id   AF-A0A395RK39-F1
#
_cell.length_a   1.000
_cell.length_b   1.000
_cell.length_c   1.000
_cell.angle_alpha   90.00
_cell.angle_beta   90.00
_cell.angle_gamma   90.00
#
_symmetry.space_group_name_H-M   'P 1'
#
loop_
_entity.id
_entity.type
_entity.pdbx_description
1 polymer ?
#
loop_
_entity_poly.entity_id
_entity_poly.type
_entity_poly.pdbx_seq_one_letter_code
_entity_poly.pdbx_strand_id
1 'polypeptide(L)'
;MADITTRPTPSGLDDLLGASNLARLSELSGNERCAMHCPSSDTTKLTVFRRSDKLQHYLGTSVEDALSSLATANDEELHDAALLTVAYVSSKAQDDLEDAQLEDLVKNLSERAITLGTDKKQPELITEAAVAAIAVASSTSSLDLNTDLLIKLTAVTDPRDPWTTDITTSVALKVLTEQISAERLPGFIANDILQNTLKPLFTKHSSRITDSGRPTQYAAVDDRSQAFSEVQSWRSQAPWAEATIQWAVSTSTESTIKEHWPLFMPVLLALVEDQSIEVKAKGLRALTVFVEKCPAQVLQGRGIGRVFADVTFPILLYLPSVTPENESITILGPAYDVLIKLAECTGNPDNPERRRFFDKILRDGVFAGHHHASQHTRIVQVLMQKTAAVVNCMGIYSIKHLSALLSMSSSIMTDPFAVSYPPTLIATTHLIGAIIGNAWPRVREPEHMENIIRILSLCWLNTLEEIEDSVSQDQKDELQAVSQELASKAKALEALWTEDASKRPSDLDEALEKEPKLARLFSTASA
;
A
#
# COMPACT_ATOMS: atom_id res chain seq x y z
N MET A 1 -9.83 -20.86 43.16
CA MET A 1 -8.53 -20.59 43.79
C MET A 1 -7.44 -20.92 42.79
N ALA A 2 -7.00 -19.90 42.05
CA ALA A 2 -5.73 -19.83 41.35
C ALA A 2 -5.48 -18.34 41.11
N ASP A 3 -4.45 -17.81 41.76
CA ASP A 3 -3.99 -16.41 41.70
C ASP A 3 -3.57 -16.04 40.27
N ILE A 4 -4.12 -14.95 39.73
CA ILE A 4 -3.59 -14.25 38.57
C ILE A 4 -3.04 -12.93 39.09
N THR A 5 -1.73 -12.89 39.31
CA THR A 5 -0.99 -11.67 39.59
C THR A 5 -0.86 -10.89 38.28
N THR A 6 -1.76 -9.93 38.05
CA THR A 6 -1.65 -8.94 36.99
C THR A 6 -0.45 -8.03 37.27
N ARG A 7 0.62 -8.14 36.46
CA ARG A 7 1.62 -7.07 36.35
C ARG A 7 0.98 -5.91 35.57
N PRO A 8 1.16 -4.65 35.99
CA PRO A 8 0.69 -3.52 35.22
C PRO A 8 1.53 -3.43 33.94
N THR A 9 0.86 -3.45 32.79
CA THR A 9 1.46 -3.00 31.53
C THR A 9 1.87 -1.54 31.68
N PRO A 10 3.11 -1.16 31.33
CA PRO A 10 3.54 0.24 31.37
C PRO A 10 2.64 1.08 30.45
N SER A 11 2.36 2.30 30.88
CA SER A 11 1.55 3.24 30.11
C SER A 11 2.28 3.59 28.81
N GLY A 12 1.58 3.69 27.67
CA GLY A 12 2.23 4.04 26.38
C GLY A 12 2.95 5.40 26.37
N LEU A 13 2.75 6.24 27.41
CA LEU A 13 3.50 7.47 27.65
C LEU A 13 4.94 7.21 28.11
N ASP A 14 5.17 6.14 28.90
CA ASP A 14 6.50 5.73 29.35
C ASP A 14 7.36 5.21 28.20
N ASP A 15 6.73 4.71 27.14
CA ASP A 15 7.42 4.24 25.94
C ASP A 15 7.86 5.44 25.08
N LEU A 16 7.00 6.44 24.87
CA LEU A 16 7.30 7.67 24.12
C LEU A 16 8.38 8.54 24.79
N LEU A 17 8.36 8.63 26.12
CA LEU A 17 9.38 9.32 26.93
C LEU A 17 10.47 8.37 27.45
N GLY A 18 10.49 7.13 26.95
CA GLY A 18 11.46 6.12 27.36
C GLY A 18 12.89 6.55 27.01
N ALA A 19 13.85 6.13 27.83
CA ALA A 19 15.26 6.52 27.69
C ALA A 19 15.82 6.24 26.29
N SER A 20 15.35 5.19 25.60
CA SER A 20 15.73 4.87 24.21
C SER A 20 15.14 5.84 23.18
N ASN A 21 13.93 6.36 23.40
CA ASN A 21 13.26 7.28 22.47
C ASN A 21 13.71 8.73 22.66
N LEU A 22 13.94 9.15 23.90
CA LEU A 22 14.65 10.39 24.20
C LEU A 22 16.09 10.37 23.66
N ALA A 23 16.77 9.21 23.69
CA ALA A 23 18.08 9.05 23.06
C ALA A 23 18.02 9.21 21.52
N ARG A 24 17.03 8.61 20.84
CA ARG A 24 16.85 8.76 19.38
C ARG A 24 16.52 10.19 18.96
N LEU A 25 15.66 10.88 19.70
CA LEU A 25 15.36 12.31 19.50
C LEU A 25 16.61 13.19 19.72
N SER A 26 17.52 12.77 20.63
CA SER A 26 18.76 13.48 20.92
C SER A 26 19.90 13.24 19.91
N GLU A 27 19.96 12.05 19.29
CA GLU A 27 20.94 11.68 18.26
C GLU A 27 20.67 12.38 16.93
N LEU A 28 19.39 12.55 16.55
CA LEU A 28 19.00 13.08 15.26
C LEU A 28 19.12 14.61 15.14
N SER A 29 19.04 15.35 16.25
CA SER A 29 19.41 16.77 16.27
C SER A 29 20.94 17.00 16.13
N GLY A 30 21.75 15.94 16.13
CA GLY A 30 23.21 16.01 16.04
C GLY A 30 23.81 15.88 14.63
N ASN A 31 23.01 15.60 13.60
CA ASN A 31 23.53 15.28 12.27
C ASN A 31 23.49 16.47 11.30
N GLU A 32 24.16 17.56 11.67
CA GLU A 32 24.77 18.46 10.69
C GLU A 32 26.28 18.56 10.95
N ARG A 33 27.03 18.01 9.99
CA ARG A 33 28.49 18.11 9.77
C ARG A 33 29.38 17.40 10.81
N CYS A 34 30.00 16.29 10.38
CA CYS A 34 31.45 16.25 10.21
C CYS A 34 31.90 14.97 9.51
N ALA A 35 32.59 15.14 8.38
CA ALA A 35 33.39 14.12 7.75
C ALA A 35 34.69 13.89 8.53
N MET A 36 35.19 12.66 8.42
CA MET A 36 36.56 12.17 8.65
C MET A 36 36.98 11.61 10.03
N HIS A 37 37.53 10.39 9.90
CA HIS A 37 38.52 9.67 10.72
C HIS A 37 38.07 8.83 11.93
N CYS A 38 38.11 7.51 11.73
CA CYS A 38 38.44 6.48 12.74
C CYS A 38 39.94 6.59 13.15
N PRO A 39 40.44 6.00 14.27
CA PRO A 39 39.98 4.72 14.85
C PRO A 39 39.99 4.53 16.40
N SER A 40 39.23 3.50 16.81
CA SER A 40 39.43 2.53 17.90
C SER A 40 39.68 2.92 19.37
N SER A 41 38.95 2.18 20.22
CA SER A 41 39.24 1.66 21.57
C SER A 41 38.80 2.46 22.81
N ASP A 42 37.97 1.77 23.62
CA ASP A 42 37.69 1.90 25.05
C ASP A 42 37.80 3.28 25.71
N THR A 43 36.64 3.85 26.06
CA THR A 43 36.38 4.34 27.42
C THR A 43 34.90 4.71 27.61
N THR A 44 34.24 3.92 28.45
CA THR A 44 32.93 4.21 29.04
C THR A 44 33.06 5.43 29.96
N LYS A 45 32.85 6.64 29.45
CA LYS A 45 32.43 7.88 30.15
C LYS A 45 32.56 9.06 29.20
N LEU A 46 31.59 9.98 29.27
CA LEU A 46 31.54 11.32 28.64
C LEU A 46 31.10 11.35 27.16
N THR A 47 29.78 11.48 26.94
CA THR A 47 29.16 12.55 26.11
C THR A 47 27.62 12.51 26.14
N VAL A 48 27.00 12.31 27.30
CA VAL A 48 25.54 12.55 27.51
C VAL A 48 25.29 13.88 28.25
N PHE A 49 26.34 14.54 28.71
CA PHE A 49 26.25 15.68 29.64
C PHE A 49 26.29 17.08 28.99
N ARG A 50 26.00 17.24 27.69
CA ARG A 50 26.04 18.56 27.01
C ARG A 50 24.79 19.00 26.25
N ARG A 51 23.71 18.22 26.26
CA ARG A 51 22.38 18.63 25.76
C ARG A 51 21.28 18.65 26.83
N SER A 52 21.58 18.14 28.04
CA SER A 52 20.74 18.30 29.23
C SER A 52 20.52 19.76 29.59
N ASP A 53 21.51 20.64 29.37
CA ASP A 53 21.40 22.06 29.74
C ASP A 53 20.38 22.82 28.89
N LYS A 54 20.16 22.45 27.61
CA LYS A 54 19.13 23.10 26.78
C LYS A 54 17.73 22.66 27.21
N LEU A 55 17.48 21.36 27.35
CA LEU A 55 16.20 20.84 27.85
C LEU A 55 15.91 21.29 29.30
N GLN A 56 16.94 21.41 30.15
CA GLN A 56 16.79 21.96 31.50
C GLN A 56 16.56 23.48 31.51
N HIS A 57 17.12 24.23 30.55
CA HIS A 57 16.81 25.65 30.37
C HIS A 57 15.36 25.84 29.86
N TYR A 58 14.80 24.86 29.15
CA TYR A 58 13.42 24.88 28.67
C TYR A 58 12.37 24.45 29.70
N LEU A 59 12.77 23.85 30.82
CA LEU A 59 11.86 23.55 31.95
C LEU A 59 11.49 24.79 32.78
N GLY A 60 12.02 25.98 32.44
CA GLY A 60 11.71 27.27 33.06
C GLY A 60 10.91 28.25 32.18
N THR A 61 10.49 27.84 30.97
CA THR A 61 9.81 28.73 30.02
C THR A 61 8.32 28.90 30.34
N SER A 62 7.80 30.12 30.18
CA SER A 62 6.37 30.44 30.31
C SER A 62 5.56 29.86 29.13
N VAL A 63 4.24 29.71 29.28
CA VAL A 63 3.31 29.43 28.14
C VAL A 63 3.55 30.45 27.04
N GLU A 64 3.70 31.72 27.44
CA GLU A 64 3.87 32.86 26.52
C GLU A 64 5.16 32.72 25.68
N ASP A 65 6.21 32.13 26.24
CA ASP A 65 7.46 31.88 25.53
C ASP A 65 7.29 30.73 24.52
N ALA A 66 6.55 29.68 24.88
CA ALA A 66 6.24 28.56 23.98
C ALA A 66 5.32 29.00 22.83
N LEU A 67 4.27 29.77 23.12
CA LEU A 67 3.38 30.38 22.13
C LEU A 67 4.13 31.35 21.21
N SER A 68 4.97 32.22 21.78
CA SER A 68 5.80 33.15 21.01
C SER A 68 6.76 32.39 20.09
N SER A 69 7.47 31.38 20.62
CA SER A 69 8.37 30.54 19.83
C SER A 69 7.64 29.82 18.71
N LEU A 70 6.47 29.23 18.98
CA LEU A 70 5.63 28.61 17.96
C LEU A 70 5.08 29.61 16.95
N ALA A 71 4.77 30.85 17.33
CA ALA A 71 4.24 31.86 16.42
C ALA A 71 5.33 32.46 15.51
N THR A 72 6.56 32.58 16.01
CA THR A 72 7.67 33.25 15.29
C THR A 72 8.67 32.30 14.63
N ALA A 73 8.68 31.01 14.98
CA ALA A 73 9.66 30.05 14.45
C ALA A 73 9.65 30.01 12.92
N ASN A 74 10.82 29.95 12.29
CA ASN A 74 10.90 29.64 10.85
C ASN A 74 10.81 28.12 10.62
N ASP A 75 10.70 27.67 9.36
CA ASP A 75 10.56 26.24 9.02
C ASP A 75 11.67 25.35 9.64
N GLU A 76 12.88 25.89 9.86
CA GLU A 76 14.01 25.19 10.51
C GLU A 76 13.90 25.11 12.05
N GLU A 77 13.24 26.09 12.68
CA GLU A 77 13.12 26.21 14.15
C GLU A 77 11.83 25.59 14.69
N LEU A 78 10.89 25.27 13.79
CA LEU A 78 9.54 24.82 14.12
C LEU A 78 9.54 23.45 14.79
N HIS A 79 10.50 22.58 14.44
CA HIS A 79 10.73 21.32 15.13
C HIS A 79 11.07 21.54 16.61
N ASP A 80 12.04 22.41 16.89
CA ASP A 80 12.48 22.69 18.25
C ASP A 80 11.34 23.37 19.04
N ALA A 81 10.62 24.32 18.43
CA ALA A 81 9.45 24.94 19.04
C ALA A 81 8.32 23.94 19.36
N ALA A 82 8.10 22.94 18.51
CA ALA A 82 7.14 21.86 18.79
C ALA A 82 7.61 20.99 19.97
N LEU A 83 8.88 20.61 20.02
CA LEU A 83 9.45 19.85 21.15
C LEU A 83 9.40 20.63 22.47
N LEU A 84 9.59 21.96 22.43
CA LEU A 84 9.40 22.82 23.59
C LEU A 84 7.98 22.74 24.12
N THR A 85 7.01 22.72 23.21
CA THR A 85 5.61 22.62 23.58
C THR A 85 5.30 21.25 24.18
N VAL A 86 5.86 20.15 23.64
CA VAL A 86 5.76 18.82 24.25
C VAL A 86 6.32 18.85 25.67
N ALA A 87 7.55 19.32 25.85
CA ALA A 87 8.21 19.37 27.16
C ALA A 87 7.41 20.22 28.16
N TYR A 88 6.88 21.36 27.70
CA TYR A 88 6.04 22.24 28.49
C TYR A 88 4.77 21.53 28.98
N VAL A 89 3.98 20.98 28.06
CA VAL A 89 2.70 20.32 28.36
C VAL A 89 2.92 19.06 29.20
N SER A 90 4.00 18.30 28.99
CA SER A 90 4.35 17.14 29.82
C SER A 90 4.83 17.51 31.22
N SER A 91 5.55 18.63 31.39
CA SER A 91 6.14 19.01 32.68
C SER A 91 5.14 19.62 33.67
N LYS A 92 4.09 20.28 33.17
CA LYS A 92 3.08 20.99 33.97
C LYS A 92 1.74 20.26 34.09
N ALA A 93 1.71 18.97 33.80
CA ALA A 93 0.52 18.11 33.83
C ALA A 93 -0.16 17.94 35.22
N GLN A 94 0.09 18.81 36.21
CA GLN A 94 -0.50 18.66 37.54
C GLN A 94 -1.21 19.88 38.16
N ASP A 95 -0.85 21.18 37.95
CA ASP A 95 -1.44 22.23 38.83
C ASP A 95 -1.74 23.64 38.28
N ASP A 96 -1.26 24.11 37.11
CA ASP A 96 -1.27 25.57 36.77
C ASP A 96 -1.75 25.97 35.35
N LEU A 97 -2.29 25.07 34.52
CA LEU A 97 -2.61 25.41 33.13
C LEU A 97 -4.09 25.76 32.93
N GLU A 98 -4.38 26.96 32.41
CA GLU A 98 -5.73 27.32 31.97
C GLU A 98 -6.04 26.66 30.61
N ASP A 99 -7.20 26.01 30.48
CA ASP A 99 -7.61 25.30 29.26
C ASP A 99 -7.52 26.19 28.00
N ALA A 100 -7.79 27.50 28.13
CA ALA A 100 -7.70 28.47 27.04
C ALA A 100 -6.27 28.64 26.47
N GLN A 101 -5.25 28.54 27.31
CA GLN A 101 -3.85 28.63 26.88
C GLN A 101 -3.41 27.37 26.15
N LEU A 102 -3.91 26.22 26.57
CA LEU A 102 -3.66 24.94 25.93
C LEU A 102 -4.36 24.85 24.57
N GLU A 103 -5.59 25.36 24.46
CA GLU A 103 -6.32 25.48 23.19
C GLU A 103 -5.53 26.33 22.17
N ASP A 104 -4.96 27.45 22.60
CA ASP A 104 -4.17 28.32 21.71
C ASP A 104 -2.86 27.63 21.25
N LEU A 105 -2.19 26.89 22.14
CA LEU A 105 -1.02 26.07 21.80
C LEU A 105 -1.37 25.00 20.76
N VAL A 106 -2.43 24.24 21.01
CA VAL A 106 -2.91 23.17 20.11
C VAL A 106 -3.31 23.75 18.75
N LYS A 107 -3.98 24.90 18.75
CA LYS A 107 -4.36 25.60 17.51
C LYS A 107 -3.12 26.02 16.72
N ASN A 108 -2.14 26.68 17.34
CA ASN A 108 -0.91 27.10 16.67
C ASN A 108 -0.11 25.90 16.13
N LEU A 109 -0.01 24.80 16.88
CA LEU A 109 0.59 23.55 16.40
C LEU A 109 -0.15 23.02 15.16
N SER A 110 -1.48 23.01 15.19
CA SER A 110 -2.30 22.53 14.07
C SER A 110 -2.14 23.39 12.80
N GLU A 111 -2.04 24.71 12.96
CA GLU A 111 -1.96 25.67 11.84
C GLU A 111 -0.56 25.71 11.24
N ARG A 112 0.47 25.37 11.99
CA ARG A 112 1.87 25.50 11.56
C ARG A 112 2.55 24.17 11.26
N ALA A 113 2.34 23.14 12.07
CA ALA A 113 3.09 21.90 11.99
C ALA A 113 2.40 20.82 11.14
N ILE A 114 1.06 20.74 11.15
CA ILE A 114 0.27 19.81 10.31
C ILE A 114 -0.12 20.48 8.98
N THR A 115 0.81 21.24 8.39
CA THR A 115 0.62 21.90 7.09
C THR A 115 1.09 21.03 5.93
N LEU A 116 0.39 19.93 5.71
CA LEU A 116 0.61 19.09 4.54
C LEU A 116 0.57 20.00 3.31
N GLY A 117 1.62 20.01 2.50
CA GLY A 117 1.83 20.98 1.43
C GLY A 117 2.65 20.34 0.32
N THR A 118 2.28 20.59 -0.95
CA THR A 118 2.88 19.90 -2.10
C THR A 118 4.31 20.35 -2.45
N ASP A 119 4.78 21.46 -1.90
CA ASP A 119 6.04 22.11 -2.32
C ASP A 119 7.07 22.31 -1.19
N LYS A 120 6.68 22.03 0.06
CA LYS A 120 7.58 22.14 1.21
C LYS A 120 8.01 20.74 1.64
N LYS A 121 9.33 20.50 1.72
CA LYS A 121 9.87 19.37 2.46
C LYS A 121 9.48 19.57 3.93
N GLN A 122 8.33 19.04 4.32
CA GLN A 122 8.01 18.94 5.74
C GLN A 122 8.91 17.85 6.33
N PRO A 123 9.69 18.13 7.38
CA PRO A 123 10.37 17.08 8.11
C PRO A 123 9.31 16.24 8.80
N GLU A 124 9.25 14.93 8.52
CA GLU A 124 8.37 13.96 9.20
C GLU A 124 8.40 14.14 10.74
N LEU A 125 9.56 14.56 11.26
CA LEU A 125 9.82 14.86 12.67
C LEU A 125 9.01 16.05 13.22
N ILE A 126 8.72 17.07 12.41
CA ILE A 126 7.87 18.20 12.83
C ILE A 126 6.46 17.72 13.08
N THR A 127 5.93 16.93 12.15
CA THR A 127 4.60 16.31 12.29
C THR A 127 4.55 15.41 13.52
N GLU A 128 5.60 14.62 13.75
CA GLU A 128 5.71 13.74 14.92
C GLU A 128 5.67 14.52 16.23
N ALA A 129 6.50 15.56 16.37
CA ALA A 129 6.53 16.40 17.56
C ALA A 129 5.19 17.09 17.82
N ALA A 130 4.54 17.59 16.78
CA ALA A 130 3.25 18.26 16.90
C ALA A 130 2.13 17.30 17.31
N VAL A 131 2.04 16.12 16.69
CA VAL A 131 1.05 15.09 17.05
C VAL A 131 1.28 14.58 18.46
N ALA A 132 2.54 14.42 18.89
CA ALA A 132 2.87 14.07 20.27
C ALA A 132 2.40 15.15 21.25
N ALA A 133 2.65 16.43 20.96
CA ALA A 133 2.20 17.54 21.81
C ALA A 133 0.67 17.56 21.95
N ILE A 134 -0.05 17.37 20.84
CA ILE A 134 -1.53 17.31 20.82
C ILE A 134 -2.03 16.11 21.64
N ALA A 135 -1.39 14.95 21.51
CA ALA A 135 -1.76 13.76 22.27
C ALA A 135 -1.60 13.98 23.78
N VAL A 136 -0.47 14.55 24.21
CA VAL A 136 -0.24 14.88 25.63
C VAL A 136 -1.28 15.90 26.10
N ALA A 137 -1.49 16.98 25.34
CA ALA A 137 -2.46 18.02 25.67
C ALA A 137 -3.89 17.47 25.87
N SER A 138 -4.35 16.63 24.94
CA SER A 138 -5.67 16.00 25.01
C SER A 138 -5.82 15.03 26.20
N SER A 139 -4.74 14.34 26.57
CA SER A 139 -4.75 13.37 27.68
C SER A 139 -4.70 14.03 29.06
N THR A 140 -4.02 15.18 29.19
CA THR A 140 -3.79 15.83 30.50
C THR A 140 -4.96 16.68 30.98
N SER A 141 -5.74 17.26 30.06
CA SER A 141 -6.76 18.27 30.37
C SER A 141 -8.18 17.88 29.96
N SER A 142 -8.40 16.67 29.43
CA SER A 142 -9.68 16.27 28.80
C SER A 142 -10.18 17.27 27.76
N LEU A 143 -9.25 17.91 27.02
CA LEU A 143 -9.55 18.90 26.01
C LEU A 143 -10.30 18.26 24.82
N ASP A 144 -11.46 18.82 24.47
CA ASP A 144 -12.19 18.47 23.26
C ASP A 144 -11.52 19.13 22.05
N LEU A 145 -10.94 18.33 21.16
CA LEU A 145 -10.29 18.85 19.96
C LEU A 145 -11.32 19.38 18.95
N ASN A 146 -10.98 20.48 18.28
CA ASN A 146 -11.85 21.04 17.26
C ASN A 146 -11.94 20.13 16.01
N THR A 147 -13.04 20.23 15.28
CA THR A 147 -13.30 19.40 14.09
C THR A 147 -12.21 19.56 13.01
N ASP A 148 -11.69 20.77 12.81
CA ASP A 148 -10.63 21.05 11.82
C ASP A 148 -9.33 20.30 12.14
N LEU A 149 -8.89 20.29 13.39
CA LEU A 149 -7.73 19.53 13.82
C LEU A 149 -7.96 18.03 13.70
N LEU A 150 -9.13 17.54 14.09
CA LEU A 150 -9.46 16.11 13.93
C LEU A 150 -9.37 15.70 12.45
N ILE A 151 -9.86 16.54 11.52
CA ILE A 151 -9.72 16.30 10.08
C ILE A 151 -8.24 16.30 9.66
N LYS A 152 -7.43 17.27 10.09
CA LYS A 152 -5.98 17.30 9.79
C LYS A 152 -5.25 16.08 10.34
N LEU A 153 -5.62 15.59 11.52
CA LEU A 153 -5.04 14.38 12.11
C LEU A 153 -5.32 13.12 11.28
N THR A 154 -6.44 13.06 10.54
CA THR A 154 -6.70 11.91 9.64
C THR A 154 -5.64 11.76 8.55
N ALA A 155 -5.00 12.86 8.16
CA ALA A 155 -4.04 12.89 7.06
C ALA A 155 -2.62 12.43 7.45
N VAL A 156 -2.40 12.10 8.72
CA VAL A 156 -1.12 11.60 9.25
C VAL A 156 -1.24 10.18 9.81
N THR A 157 -2.21 9.40 9.30
CA THR A 157 -2.55 8.05 9.78
C THR A 157 -2.06 6.91 8.87
N ASP A 158 -1.30 7.21 7.82
CA ASP A 158 -0.76 6.20 6.90
C ASP A 158 0.77 6.28 6.87
N PRO A 159 1.50 5.25 7.35
CA PRO A 159 2.95 5.29 7.44
C PRO A 159 3.64 5.28 6.07
N ARG A 160 2.89 5.10 4.98
CA ARG A 160 3.40 5.16 3.60
C ARG A 160 3.46 6.57 3.06
N ASP A 161 2.86 7.54 3.75
CA ASP A 161 2.92 8.93 3.34
C ASP A 161 4.26 9.55 3.76
N PRO A 162 4.92 10.31 2.87
CA PRO A 162 6.30 10.80 3.05
C PRO A 162 6.45 11.90 4.11
N TRP A 163 5.36 12.28 4.78
CA TRP A 163 5.33 13.28 5.86
C TRP A 163 4.97 12.65 7.21
N THR A 164 4.93 11.31 7.28
CA THR A 164 4.51 10.56 8.46
C THR A 164 5.58 9.57 8.91
N THR A 165 5.53 9.21 10.19
CA THR A 165 6.29 8.11 10.78
C THR A 165 5.33 7.07 11.38
N ASP A 166 5.83 5.87 11.65
CA ASP A 166 5.05 4.82 12.36
C ASP A 166 4.54 5.33 13.73
N ILE A 167 5.34 6.17 14.39
CA ILE A 167 5.01 6.78 15.69
C ILE A 167 3.88 7.79 15.50
N THR A 168 4.04 8.73 14.56
CA THR A 168 3.02 9.73 14.24
C THR A 168 1.68 9.06 13.94
N THR A 169 1.71 8.00 13.12
CA THR A 169 0.52 7.23 12.76
C THR A 169 -0.16 6.61 13.98
N SER A 170 0.61 5.91 14.82
CA SER A 170 0.08 5.25 16.02
C SER A 170 -0.55 6.25 17.00
N VAL A 171 0.12 7.38 17.23
CA VAL A 171 -0.35 8.43 18.13
C VAL A 171 -1.59 9.13 17.56
N ALA A 172 -1.59 9.48 16.27
CA ALA A 172 -2.74 10.12 15.63
C ALA A 172 -3.99 9.23 15.67
N LEU A 173 -3.84 7.92 15.37
CA LEU A 173 -4.94 6.96 15.46
C LEU A 173 -5.49 6.83 16.88
N LYS A 174 -4.61 6.84 17.89
CA LYS A 174 -5.01 6.81 19.30
C LYS A 174 -5.84 8.05 19.66
N VAL A 175 -5.33 9.25 19.35
CA VAL A 175 -6.03 10.52 19.61
C VAL A 175 -7.40 10.54 18.92
N LEU A 176 -7.48 10.13 17.65
CA LEU A 176 -8.75 10.07 16.91
C LEU A 176 -9.74 9.11 17.57
N THR A 177 -9.28 7.96 18.08
CA THR A 177 -10.15 6.96 18.73
C THR A 177 -10.64 7.42 20.10
N GLU A 178 -9.82 8.18 20.84
CA GLU A 178 -10.19 8.75 22.13
C GLU A 178 -11.18 9.92 21.98
N GLN A 179 -10.99 10.75 20.95
CA GLN A 179 -11.80 11.95 20.70
C GLN A 179 -13.10 11.68 19.95
N ILE A 180 -13.15 10.63 19.13
CA ILE A 180 -14.31 10.28 18.30
C ILE A 180 -14.89 8.96 18.77
N SER A 181 -15.97 9.03 19.54
CA SER A 181 -16.69 7.82 19.96
C SER A 181 -17.23 7.03 18.76
N ALA A 182 -17.35 5.72 18.93
CA ALA A 182 -17.86 4.82 17.89
C ALA A 182 -19.26 5.23 17.35
N GLU A 183 -20.09 5.83 18.21
CA GLU A 183 -21.42 6.33 17.83
C GLU A 183 -21.36 7.61 16.97
N ARG A 184 -20.38 8.49 17.22
CA ARG A 184 -20.19 9.75 16.48
C ARG A 184 -19.44 9.54 15.17
N LEU A 185 -18.64 8.49 15.07
CA LEU A 185 -17.76 8.22 13.93
C LEU A 185 -18.46 8.23 12.56
N PRO A 186 -19.62 7.58 12.34
CA PRO A 186 -20.31 7.66 11.05
C PRO A 186 -20.73 9.08 10.68
N GLY A 187 -21.19 9.87 11.65
CA GLY A 187 -21.58 11.26 11.46
C GLY A 187 -20.39 12.17 11.15
N PHE A 188 -19.26 11.95 11.82
CA PHE A 188 -18.01 12.67 11.56
C PHE A 188 -17.50 12.41 10.13
N ILE A 189 -17.52 11.15 9.68
CA ILE A 189 -17.12 10.79 8.32
C ILE A 189 -18.08 11.40 7.29
N ALA A 190 -19.39 11.22 7.46
CA ALA A 190 -20.38 11.64 6.48
C ALA A 190 -20.53 13.17 6.38
N ASN A 191 -20.68 13.83 7.52
CA ASN A 191 -21.00 15.25 7.57
C ASN A 191 -19.73 16.10 7.55
N ASP A 192 -18.83 15.89 8.51
CA ASP A 192 -17.69 16.78 8.70
C ASP A 192 -16.64 16.58 7.61
N ILE A 193 -16.26 15.33 7.31
CA ILE A 193 -15.27 15.03 6.27
C ILE A 193 -15.89 15.12 4.87
N LEU A 194 -16.84 14.24 4.55
CA LEU A 194 -17.25 14.09 3.16
C LEU A 194 -18.10 15.27 2.66
N GLN A 195 -19.14 15.65 3.40
CA GLN A 195 -20.10 16.66 2.95
C GLN A 195 -19.57 18.09 3.12
N ASN A 196 -19.00 18.43 4.28
CA ASN A 196 -18.61 19.81 4.59
C ASN A 196 -17.22 20.16 4.09
N THR A 197 -16.32 19.17 4.02
CA THR A 197 -14.90 19.43 3.75
C THR A 197 -14.49 18.98 2.35
N LEU A 198 -14.70 17.72 1.98
CA LEU A 198 -14.22 17.19 0.71
C LEU A 198 -15.14 17.56 -0.46
N LYS A 199 -16.46 17.42 -0.35
CA LYS A 199 -17.39 17.67 -1.45
C LYS A 199 -17.20 19.06 -2.11
N PRO A 200 -17.05 20.18 -1.38
CA PRO A 200 -16.82 21.49 -2.01
C PRO A 200 -15.58 21.53 -2.90
N LEU A 201 -14.53 20.77 -2.57
CA LEU A 201 -13.29 20.69 -3.34
C LEU A 201 -13.47 19.93 -4.67
N PHE A 202 -14.37 18.93 -4.71
CA PHE A 202 -14.50 18.00 -5.83
C PHE A 202 -15.75 18.20 -6.70
N THR A 203 -16.67 19.11 -6.33
CA THR A 203 -17.97 19.29 -7.02
C THR A 203 -17.84 19.68 -8.51
N LYS A 204 -16.73 20.31 -8.93
CA LYS A 204 -16.51 20.70 -10.34
C LYS A 204 -15.83 19.63 -11.21
N HIS A 205 -15.39 18.51 -10.63
CA HIS A 205 -14.40 17.64 -11.27
C HIS A 205 -14.93 16.36 -11.90
N SER A 206 -16.22 16.01 -11.77
CA SER A 206 -16.74 14.76 -12.35
C SER A 206 -17.99 14.97 -13.21
N SER A 207 -17.86 14.70 -14.52
CA SER A 207 -18.97 14.71 -15.50
C SER A 207 -19.69 13.36 -15.60
N ARG A 208 -19.13 12.29 -15.02
CA ARG A 208 -19.64 10.90 -15.13
C ARG A 208 -20.75 10.56 -14.15
N ILE A 209 -20.95 11.41 -13.15
CA ILE A 209 -21.87 11.18 -12.04
C ILE A 209 -22.81 12.38 -11.92
N THR A 210 -24.06 12.10 -11.58
CA THR A 210 -25.00 13.15 -11.17
C THR A 210 -24.70 13.61 -9.74
N ASP A 211 -25.22 14.78 -9.33
CA ASP A 211 -25.11 15.30 -7.95
C ASP A 211 -25.55 14.28 -6.86
N SER A 212 -26.32 13.26 -7.26
CA SER A 212 -26.78 12.16 -6.40
C SER A 212 -25.81 10.97 -6.31
N GLY A 213 -24.63 11.03 -6.92
CA GLY A 213 -23.65 9.94 -7.00
C GLY A 213 -24.05 8.82 -7.96
N ARG A 214 -25.17 8.93 -8.68
CA ARG A 214 -25.60 7.94 -9.68
C ARG A 214 -24.87 8.12 -11.01
N PRO A 215 -24.54 7.02 -11.73
CA PRO A 215 -23.95 7.09 -13.07
C PRO A 215 -24.80 7.95 -14.01
N THR A 216 -24.19 8.88 -14.73
CA THR A 216 -24.89 9.72 -15.71
C THR A 216 -25.22 8.89 -16.96
N GLN A 217 -26.49 8.88 -17.39
CA GLN A 217 -26.94 8.12 -18.57
C GLN A 217 -26.51 8.74 -19.91
N TYR A 218 -26.14 10.02 -19.89
CA TYR A 218 -25.63 10.76 -21.05
C TYR A 218 -24.17 11.10 -20.80
N ALA A 219 -23.26 10.53 -21.60
CA ALA A 219 -21.89 11.05 -21.65
C ALA A 219 -21.97 12.44 -22.30
N ALA A 220 -21.73 13.50 -21.53
CA ALA A 220 -21.53 14.81 -22.12
C ALA A 220 -20.34 14.68 -23.09
N VAL A 221 -20.59 14.92 -24.38
CA VAL A 221 -19.52 15.01 -25.38
C VAL A 221 -18.67 16.19 -24.95
N ASP A 222 -17.45 15.90 -24.50
CA ASP A 222 -16.52 16.92 -24.03
C ASP A 222 -16.16 17.84 -25.20
N ASP A 223 -16.61 19.09 -25.12
CA ASP A 223 -16.35 20.09 -26.15
C ASP A 223 -14.86 20.48 -26.04
N ARG A 224 -14.02 19.84 -26.85
CA ARG A 224 -12.56 20.03 -26.90
C ARG A 224 -12.12 21.47 -27.24
N SER A 225 -13.06 22.41 -27.38
CA SER A 225 -12.84 23.86 -27.58
C SER A 225 -12.72 24.66 -26.29
N GLN A 226 -12.94 24.09 -25.09
CA GLN A 226 -12.72 24.85 -23.86
C GLN A 226 -11.23 25.08 -23.63
N ALA A 227 -10.85 26.37 -23.66
CA ALA A 227 -9.53 26.85 -23.35
C ALA A 227 -9.03 26.25 -22.02
N PHE A 228 -7.74 25.89 -21.98
CA PHE A 228 -7.00 25.56 -20.77
C PHE A 228 -7.05 26.74 -19.78
N SER A 229 -8.16 26.87 -19.05
CA SER A 229 -8.16 27.61 -17.80
C SER A 229 -7.37 26.73 -16.84
N GLU A 230 -6.30 27.25 -16.25
CA GLU A 230 -5.65 26.62 -15.09
C GLU A 230 -6.72 26.43 -14.02
N VAL A 231 -7.33 25.25 -14.00
CA VAL A 231 -8.20 24.84 -12.92
C VAL A 231 -7.27 24.75 -11.73
N GLN A 232 -7.39 25.68 -10.79
CA GLN A 232 -6.68 25.56 -9.52
C GLN A 232 -6.95 24.15 -8.98
N SER A 233 -5.88 23.37 -8.94
CA SER A 233 -5.92 22.01 -8.46
C SER A 233 -6.38 22.05 -7.01
N TRP A 234 -7.40 21.27 -6.65
CA TRP A 234 -7.83 21.09 -5.26
C TRP A 234 -6.64 20.77 -4.33
N ARG A 235 -5.54 20.22 -4.87
CA ARG A 235 -4.28 19.96 -4.15
C ARG A 235 -3.62 21.19 -3.56
N SER A 236 -3.70 22.34 -4.23
CA SER A 236 -3.15 23.57 -3.68
C SER A 236 -3.94 24.04 -2.46
N GLN A 237 -5.21 23.65 -2.37
CA GLN A 237 -6.12 24.03 -1.28
C GLN A 237 -6.17 22.97 -0.17
N ALA A 238 -6.05 21.69 -0.53
CA ALA A 238 -6.22 20.54 0.36
C ALA A 238 -5.33 19.36 -0.07
N PRO A 239 -4.01 19.47 0.08
CA PRO A 239 -3.06 18.39 -0.25
C PRO A 239 -3.22 17.15 0.65
N TRP A 240 -3.85 17.31 1.80
CA TRP A 240 -4.21 16.25 2.73
C TRP A 240 -5.45 15.44 2.33
N ALA A 241 -6.22 15.89 1.33
CA ALA A 241 -7.50 15.27 0.98
C ALA A 241 -7.38 13.79 0.59
N GLU A 242 -6.25 13.39 -0.01
CA GLU A 242 -5.96 12.00 -0.39
C GLU A 242 -5.84 11.08 0.83
N ALA A 243 -5.08 11.50 1.84
CA ALA A 243 -4.89 10.75 3.07
C ALA A 243 -6.17 10.74 3.90
N THR A 244 -6.89 11.85 3.95
CA THR A 244 -8.19 11.94 4.64
C THR A 244 -9.24 11.02 4.04
N ILE A 245 -9.37 10.95 2.70
CA ILE A 245 -10.35 10.01 2.09
C ILE A 245 -9.93 8.56 2.30
N GLN A 246 -8.63 8.26 2.25
CA GLN A 246 -8.12 6.92 2.55
C GLN A 246 -8.48 6.51 3.97
N TRP A 247 -8.26 7.38 4.96
CA TRP A 247 -8.67 7.15 6.35
C TRP A 247 -10.18 6.97 6.47
N ALA A 248 -10.98 7.84 5.85
CA ALA A 248 -12.44 7.77 5.91
C ALA A 248 -12.98 6.43 5.40
N VAL A 249 -12.42 5.91 4.29
CA VAL A 249 -12.78 4.59 3.75
C VAL A 249 -12.28 3.46 4.65
N SER A 250 -11.03 3.53 5.13
CA SER A 250 -10.43 2.53 6.02
C SER A 250 -11.12 2.41 7.38
N THR A 251 -11.74 3.49 7.87
CA THR A 251 -12.42 3.53 9.16
C THR A 251 -13.93 3.29 9.03
N SER A 252 -14.51 3.46 7.84
CA SER A 252 -15.93 3.20 7.61
C SER A 252 -16.30 1.72 7.79
N THR A 253 -17.49 1.47 8.33
CA THR A 253 -18.13 0.15 8.35
C THR A 253 -18.95 -0.06 7.08
N GLU A 254 -19.38 -1.30 6.83
CA GLU A 254 -20.31 -1.63 5.74
C GLU A 254 -21.60 -0.80 5.82
N SER A 255 -22.14 -0.56 7.03
CA SER A 255 -23.35 0.25 7.23
C SER A 255 -23.14 1.70 6.83
N THR A 256 -22.01 2.30 7.25
CA THR A 256 -21.66 3.70 6.92
C THR A 256 -21.53 3.87 5.40
N ILE A 257 -20.86 2.93 4.72
CA ILE A 257 -20.74 2.96 3.26
C ILE A 257 -22.10 2.76 2.59
N LYS A 258 -22.92 1.80 3.05
CA LYS A 258 -24.24 1.56 2.48
C LYS A 258 -25.13 2.81 2.48
N GLU A 259 -25.06 3.60 3.54
CA GLU A 259 -25.85 4.81 3.72
C GLU A 259 -25.27 6.01 2.96
N HIS A 260 -23.96 6.21 3.05
CA HIS A 260 -23.29 7.45 2.60
C HIS A 260 -22.43 7.30 1.35
N TRP A 261 -22.44 6.15 0.66
CA TRP A 261 -21.63 5.92 -0.55
C TRP A 261 -21.67 7.05 -1.59
N PRO A 262 -22.79 7.78 -1.85
CA PRO A 262 -22.79 8.85 -2.86
C PRO A 262 -21.80 9.96 -2.58
N LEU A 263 -21.44 10.18 -1.31
CA LEU A 263 -20.50 11.22 -0.90
C LEU A 263 -19.04 10.82 -1.14
N PHE A 264 -18.73 9.52 -1.14
CA PHE A 264 -17.39 9.01 -1.46
C PHE A 264 -17.09 9.07 -2.96
N MET A 265 -18.12 8.87 -3.80
CA MET A 265 -17.96 8.70 -5.25
C MET A 265 -17.21 9.84 -5.95
N PRO A 266 -17.55 11.13 -5.76
CA PRO A 266 -16.89 12.22 -6.46
C PRO A 266 -15.39 12.29 -6.13
N VAL A 267 -15.05 12.06 -4.86
CA VAL A 267 -13.67 12.12 -4.39
C VAL A 267 -12.87 10.94 -4.95
N LEU A 268 -13.37 9.71 -4.79
CA LEU A 268 -12.69 8.51 -5.29
C LEU A 268 -12.48 8.54 -6.81
N LEU A 269 -13.48 8.98 -7.57
CA LEU A 269 -13.35 9.11 -9.02
C LEU A 269 -12.39 10.22 -9.42
N ALA A 270 -12.44 11.39 -8.77
CA ALA A 270 -11.50 12.47 -9.05
C ALA A 270 -10.04 12.04 -8.81
N LEU A 271 -9.77 11.24 -7.78
CA LEU A 271 -8.42 10.69 -7.55
C LEU A 271 -7.99 9.71 -8.66
N VAL A 272 -8.86 8.78 -9.05
CA VAL A 272 -8.56 7.78 -10.10
C VAL A 272 -8.44 8.42 -11.49
N GLU A 273 -9.15 9.51 -11.73
CA GLU A 273 -9.14 10.25 -13.00
C GLU A 273 -8.04 11.31 -13.08
N ASP A 274 -7.24 11.49 -12.02
CA ASP A 274 -6.23 12.53 -11.94
C ASP A 274 -5.09 12.40 -12.96
N GLN A 275 -4.36 13.48 -13.27
CA GLN A 275 -3.22 13.42 -14.18
C GLN A 275 -1.95 12.81 -13.55
N SER A 276 -1.75 12.94 -12.23
CA SER A 276 -0.61 12.35 -11.52
C SER A 276 -0.83 10.86 -11.28
N ILE A 277 0.18 10.06 -11.63
CA ILE A 277 0.18 8.61 -11.46
C ILE A 277 0.16 8.22 -9.97
N GLU A 278 0.88 8.95 -9.14
CA GLU A 278 0.95 8.73 -7.69
C GLU A 278 -0.42 8.91 -7.05
N VAL A 279 -1.13 9.96 -7.45
CA VAL A 279 -2.49 10.25 -6.99
C VAL A 279 -3.45 9.19 -7.48
N LYS A 280 -3.42 8.84 -8.77
CA LYS A 280 -4.25 7.76 -9.30
C LYS A 280 -4.02 6.47 -8.52
N ALA A 281 -2.76 6.12 -8.22
CA ALA A 281 -2.41 4.92 -7.47
C ALA A 281 -2.96 4.95 -6.04
N LYS A 282 -2.91 6.10 -5.35
CA LYS A 282 -3.56 6.30 -4.04
C LYS A 282 -5.09 6.16 -4.15
N GLY A 283 -5.70 6.80 -5.15
CA GLY A 283 -7.12 6.70 -5.45
C GLY A 283 -7.58 5.26 -5.69
N LEU A 284 -6.81 4.48 -6.45
CA LEU A 284 -7.07 3.05 -6.68
C LEU A 284 -6.97 2.23 -5.40
N ARG A 285 -5.98 2.50 -4.52
CA ARG A 285 -5.88 1.82 -3.22
C ARG A 285 -7.09 2.13 -2.32
N ALA A 286 -7.49 3.39 -2.23
CA ALA A 286 -8.70 3.79 -1.49
C ALA A 286 -9.94 3.11 -2.09
N LEU A 287 -10.01 3.04 -3.42
CA LEU A 287 -11.09 2.39 -4.14
C LEU A 287 -11.16 0.88 -3.86
N THR A 288 -10.04 0.17 -3.78
CA THR A 288 -10.02 -1.26 -3.41
C THR A 288 -10.64 -1.48 -2.03
N VAL A 289 -10.24 -0.68 -1.04
CA VAL A 289 -10.79 -0.78 0.33
C VAL A 289 -12.27 -0.40 0.36
N PHE A 290 -12.67 0.58 -0.44
CA PHE A 290 -14.08 0.96 -0.57
C PHE A 290 -14.92 -0.19 -1.14
N VAL A 291 -14.47 -0.81 -2.24
CA VAL A 291 -15.15 -1.94 -2.89
C VAL A 291 -15.27 -3.12 -1.93
N GLU A 292 -14.23 -3.41 -1.16
CA GLU A 292 -14.24 -4.50 -0.18
C GLU A 292 -15.33 -4.37 0.88
N LYS A 293 -15.57 -3.14 1.35
CA LYS A 293 -16.55 -2.86 2.39
C LYS A 293 -17.93 -2.48 1.84
N CYS A 294 -18.05 -2.31 0.53
CA CYS A 294 -19.30 -1.89 -0.09
C CYS A 294 -20.24 -3.09 -0.25
N PRO A 295 -21.48 -3.02 0.25
CA PRO A 295 -22.43 -4.11 0.09
C PRO A 295 -22.68 -4.43 -1.40
N ALA A 296 -22.79 -5.72 -1.73
CA ALA A 296 -23.00 -6.16 -3.11
C ALA A 296 -24.25 -5.53 -3.77
N GLN A 297 -25.30 -5.22 -2.99
CA GLN A 297 -26.51 -4.56 -3.49
C GLN A 297 -26.23 -3.13 -3.98
N VAL A 298 -25.25 -2.44 -3.37
CA VAL A 298 -24.83 -1.10 -3.79
C VAL A 298 -23.97 -1.22 -5.05
N LEU A 299 -22.95 -2.09 -5.04
CA LEU A 299 -22.04 -2.29 -6.16
C LEU A 299 -22.77 -2.72 -7.45
N GLN A 300 -23.65 -3.73 -7.35
CA GLN A 300 -24.34 -4.31 -8.50
C GLN A 300 -25.67 -3.60 -8.79
N GLY A 301 -26.53 -3.46 -7.77
CA GLY A 301 -27.90 -2.95 -7.94
C GLY A 301 -27.97 -1.48 -8.35
N ARG A 302 -26.94 -0.68 -8.05
CA ARG A 302 -26.87 0.74 -8.42
C ARG A 302 -25.89 1.03 -9.57
N GLY A 303 -25.27 0.00 -10.16
CA GLY A 303 -24.35 0.13 -11.29
C GLY A 303 -23.00 0.78 -10.95
N ILE A 304 -22.68 0.97 -9.68
CA ILE A 304 -21.45 1.64 -9.21
C ILE A 304 -20.21 0.81 -9.56
N GLY A 305 -20.30 -0.52 -9.40
CA GLY A 305 -19.19 -1.41 -9.76
C GLY A 305 -18.80 -1.30 -11.23
N ARG A 306 -19.77 -1.02 -12.11
CA ARG A 306 -19.49 -0.76 -13.53
C ARG A 306 -18.74 0.55 -13.74
N VAL A 307 -19.10 1.62 -13.02
CA VAL A 307 -18.38 2.91 -13.11
C VAL A 307 -16.92 2.73 -12.71
N PHE A 308 -16.66 2.02 -11.62
CA PHE A 308 -15.29 1.72 -11.18
C PHE A 308 -14.53 0.86 -12.18
N ALA A 309 -15.18 -0.14 -12.78
CA ALA A 309 -14.58 -0.92 -13.85
C ALA A 309 -14.26 -0.05 -15.09
N ASP A 310 -15.19 0.83 -15.49
CA ASP A 310 -15.05 1.68 -16.69
C ASP A 310 -13.91 2.70 -16.55
N VAL A 311 -13.63 3.19 -15.35
CA VAL A 311 -12.45 4.06 -15.10
C VAL A 311 -11.15 3.28 -14.90
N THR A 312 -11.21 2.03 -14.41
CA THR A 312 -10.01 1.26 -14.06
C THR A 312 -9.47 0.42 -15.22
N PHE A 313 -10.32 -0.16 -16.08
CA PHE A 313 -9.85 -0.97 -17.22
C PHE A 313 -8.89 -0.22 -18.17
N PRO A 314 -9.12 1.06 -18.53
CA PRO A 314 -8.17 1.82 -19.35
C PRO A 314 -6.78 1.95 -18.71
N ILE A 315 -6.68 1.89 -17.39
CA ILE A 315 -5.43 2.04 -16.64
C ILE A 315 -4.50 0.83 -16.86
N LEU A 316 -5.05 -0.34 -17.22
CA LEU A 316 -4.23 -1.52 -17.54
C LEU A 316 -3.34 -1.34 -18.78
N LEU A 317 -3.57 -0.29 -19.58
CA LEU A 317 -2.80 0.06 -20.76
C LEU A 317 -1.78 1.19 -20.51
N TYR A 318 -1.57 1.59 -19.25
CA TYR A 318 -0.48 2.48 -18.85
C TYR A 318 0.83 1.67 -18.87
N LEU A 319 1.40 1.57 -20.07
CA LEU A 319 2.54 0.72 -20.40
C LEU A 319 3.71 1.56 -20.94
N PRO A 320 4.96 1.04 -20.87
CA PRO A 320 6.20 1.71 -21.29
C PRO A 320 6.21 2.43 -22.64
N SER A 321 5.36 2.04 -23.60
CA SER A 321 5.26 2.73 -24.89
C SER A 321 4.77 4.18 -24.79
N VAL A 322 4.01 4.51 -23.73
CA VAL A 322 3.40 5.83 -23.53
C VAL A 322 3.62 6.37 -22.12
N THR A 323 3.75 5.48 -21.12
CA THR A 323 3.95 5.81 -19.71
C THR A 323 5.30 5.25 -19.25
N PRO A 324 6.19 6.03 -18.59
CA PRO A 324 7.46 5.52 -18.08
C PRO A 324 7.32 4.22 -17.27
N GLU A 325 8.34 3.37 -17.29
CA GLU A 325 8.29 2.06 -16.63
C GLU A 325 7.99 2.15 -15.12
N ASN A 326 8.65 3.06 -14.40
CA ASN A 326 8.43 3.25 -12.96
C ASN A 326 6.99 3.68 -12.63
N GLU A 327 6.41 4.54 -13.47
CA GLU A 327 5.02 4.99 -13.35
C GLU A 327 4.04 3.85 -13.67
N SER A 328 4.33 3.08 -14.71
CA SER A 328 3.55 1.89 -15.09
C SER A 328 3.50 0.86 -13.95
N ILE A 329 4.65 0.55 -13.33
CA ILE A 329 4.70 -0.35 -12.17
C ILE A 329 3.86 0.18 -11.00
N THR A 330 3.97 1.48 -10.74
CA THR A 330 3.26 2.15 -9.64
C THR A 330 1.74 2.03 -9.77
N ILE A 331 1.21 2.07 -11.00
CA ILE A 331 -0.24 2.12 -11.24
C ILE A 331 -0.88 0.76 -11.57
N LEU A 332 -0.17 -0.13 -12.27
CA LEU A 332 -0.75 -1.40 -12.74
C LEU A 332 -1.17 -2.29 -11.57
N GLY A 333 -0.32 -2.41 -10.53
CA GLY A 333 -0.61 -3.23 -9.36
C GLY A 333 -1.97 -2.87 -8.72
N PRO A 334 -2.13 -1.61 -8.26
CA PRO A 334 -3.40 -1.12 -7.71
C PRO A 334 -4.60 -1.26 -8.66
N ALA A 335 -4.41 -1.05 -9.97
CA ALA A 335 -5.49 -1.17 -10.95
C ALA A 335 -6.02 -2.61 -11.05
N TYR A 336 -5.12 -3.60 -11.10
CA TYR A 336 -5.51 -5.00 -11.05
C TYR A 336 -6.20 -5.36 -9.74
N ASP A 337 -5.74 -4.82 -8.61
CA ASP A 337 -6.34 -5.09 -7.29
C ASP A 337 -7.79 -4.63 -7.21
N VAL A 338 -8.10 -3.43 -7.72
CA VAL A 338 -9.49 -2.94 -7.82
C VAL A 338 -10.34 -3.88 -8.66
N LEU A 339 -9.85 -4.28 -9.85
CA LEU A 339 -10.61 -5.11 -10.78
C LEU A 339 -10.84 -6.53 -10.25
N ILE A 340 -9.82 -7.13 -9.63
CA ILE A 340 -9.94 -8.44 -8.96
C ILE A 340 -10.98 -8.34 -7.85
N LYS A 341 -10.90 -7.32 -6.99
CA LYS A 341 -11.86 -7.14 -5.90
C LYS A 341 -13.29 -6.93 -6.40
N LEU A 342 -13.48 -6.11 -7.44
CA LEU A 342 -14.79 -5.94 -8.08
C LEU A 342 -15.36 -7.25 -8.61
N ALA A 343 -14.53 -8.08 -9.25
CA ALA A 343 -14.93 -9.39 -9.75
C ALA A 343 -15.30 -10.35 -8.61
N GLU A 344 -14.54 -10.36 -7.51
CA GLU A 344 -14.85 -11.16 -6.32
C GLU A 344 -16.17 -10.75 -5.66
N CYS A 345 -16.47 -9.46 -5.63
CA CYS A 345 -17.74 -8.92 -5.16
C CYS A 345 -18.91 -9.19 -6.14
N THR A 346 -18.64 -9.74 -7.33
CA THR A 346 -19.64 -10.11 -8.35
C THR A 346 -20.26 -11.49 -8.06
N GLY A 347 -20.71 -11.73 -6.82
CA GLY A 347 -21.36 -12.98 -6.42
C GLY A 347 -20.44 -14.21 -6.36
N ASN A 348 -21.04 -15.40 -6.37
CA ASN A 348 -20.32 -16.66 -6.18
C ASN A 348 -19.43 -17.02 -7.40
N PRO A 349 -18.46 -17.94 -7.25
CA PRO A 349 -17.57 -18.36 -8.34
C PRO A 349 -18.29 -18.89 -9.59
N ASP A 350 -19.49 -19.45 -9.43
CA ASP A 350 -20.29 -19.97 -10.56
C ASP A 350 -21.04 -18.88 -11.34
N ASN A 351 -21.07 -17.64 -10.82
CA ASN A 351 -21.73 -16.53 -11.48
C ASN A 351 -21.08 -16.29 -12.88
N PRO A 352 -21.87 -16.35 -13.98
CA PRO A 352 -21.35 -16.11 -15.32
C PRO A 352 -20.80 -14.69 -15.52
N GLU A 353 -21.32 -13.69 -14.81
CA GLU A 353 -20.85 -12.31 -14.88
C GLU A 353 -19.46 -12.16 -14.25
N ARG A 354 -19.25 -12.74 -13.06
CA ARG A 354 -17.91 -12.83 -12.43
C ARG A 354 -16.90 -13.48 -13.35
N ARG A 355 -17.28 -14.60 -13.99
CA ARG A 355 -16.41 -15.31 -14.94
C ARG A 355 -16.06 -14.46 -16.16
N ARG A 356 -17.04 -13.76 -16.75
CA ARG A 356 -16.80 -12.82 -17.86
C ARG A 356 -15.92 -11.65 -17.45
N PHE A 357 -16.04 -11.19 -16.21
CA PHE A 357 -15.21 -10.11 -15.68
C PHE A 357 -13.74 -10.56 -15.57
N PHE A 358 -13.46 -11.72 -14.98
CA PHE A 358 -12.10 -12.26 -14.93
C PHE A 358 -11.54 -12.58 -16.33
N ASP A 359 -12.37 -13.06 -17.25
CA ASP A 359 -11.96 -13.23 -18.65
C ASP A 359 -11.49 -11.93 -19.27
N LYS A 360 -12.19 -10.83 -18.99
CA LYS A 360 -11.83 -9.50 -19.46
C LYS A 360 -10.51 -9.05 -18.84
N ILE A 361 -10.28 -9.29 -17.55
CA ILE A 361 -9.00 -8.98 -16.89
C ILE A 361 -7.84 -9.72 -17.57
N LEU A 362 -8.00 -11.01 -17.88
CA LEU A 362 -6.96 -11.77 -18.56
C LEU A 362 -6.76 -11.31 -20.01
N ARG A 363 -7.83 -11.16 -20.79
CA ARG A 363 -7.75 -10.85 -22.23
C ARG A 363 -7.33 -9.41 -22.50
N ASP A 364 -8.06 -8.46 -21.92
CA ASP A 364 -7.91 -7.03 -22.21
C ASP A 364 -6.83 -6.40 -21.34
N GLY A 365 -6.47 -7.04 -20.22
CA GLY A 365 -5.42 -6.60 -19.31
C GLY A 365 -4.13 -7.39 -19.49
N VAL A 366 -4.08 -8.61 -18.98
CA VAL A 366 -2.83 -9.39 -18.85
C VAL A 366 -2.21 -9.72 -20.21
N PHE A 367 -2.97 -10.35 -21.11
CA PHE A 367 -2.44 -10.80 -22.40
C PHE A 367 -2.10 -9.62 -23.31
N ALA A 368 -2.94 -8.59 -23.35
CA ALA A 368 -2.65 -7.34 -24.05
C ALA A 368 -1.41 -6.65 -23.47
N GLY A 369 -1.32 -6.53 -22.14
CA GLY A 369 -0.18 -5.93 -21.44
C GLY A 369 1.12 -6.68 -21.70
N HIS A 370 1.11 -8.02 -21.61
CA HIS A 370 2.27 -8.84 -21.92
C HIS A 370 2.68 -8.68 -23.40
N HIS A 371 1.73 -8.67 -24.33
CA HIS A 371 2.03 -8.49 -25.76
C HIS A 371 2.75 -7.15 -26.04
N HIS A 372 2.38 -6.08 -25.35
CA HIS A 372 2.96 -4.74 -25.55
C HIS A 372 4.18 -4.45 -24.68
N ALA A 373 4.37 -5.15 -23.56
CA ALA A 373 5.41 -4.87 -22.58
C ALA A 373 6.26 -6.09 -22.20
N SER A 374 6.29 -7.16 -23.02
CA SER A 374 7.07 -8.38 -22.74
C SER A 374 8.57 -8.13 -22.58
N GLN A 375 9.08 -7.04 -23.16
CA GLN A 375 10.49 -6.63 -23.06
C GLN A 375 10.82 -5.95 -21.71
N HIS A 376 9.82 -5.60 -20.90
CA HIS A 376 10.00 -4.91 -19.63
C HIS A 376 9.82 -5.87 -18.47
N THR A 377 10.91 -6.50 -18.04
CA THR A 377 10.89 -7.60 -17.06
C THR A 377 10.20 -7.23 -15.75
N ARG A 378 10.35 -5.99 -15.25
CA ARG A 378 9.67 -5.54 -14.02
C ARG A 378 8.15 -5.41 -14.21
N ILE A 379 7.69 -5.03 -15.40
CA ILE A 379 6.26 -5.02 -15.73
C ILE A 379 5.73 -6.44 -15.83
N VAL A 380 6.47 -7.33 -16.49
CA VAL A 380 6.13 -8.76 -16.60
C VAL A 380 6.00 -9.38 -15.21
N GLN A 381 6.89 -9.07 -14.27
CA GLN A 381 6.76 -9.49 -12.87
C GLN A 381 5.37 -9.15 -12.28
N VAL A 382 4.97 -7.88 -12.38
CA VAL A 382 3.67 -7.41 -11.86
C VAL A 382 2.53 -8.14 -12.55
N LEU A 383 2.58 -8.28 -13.88
CA LEU A 383 1.57 -9.02 -14.64
C LEU A 383 1.47 -10.48 -14.17
N MET A 384 2.58 -11.18 -13.96
CA MET A 384 2.56 -12.58 -13.52
C MET A 384 1.99 -12.72 -12.11
N GLN A 385 2.36 -11.83 -11.18
CA GLN A 385 1.80 -11.80 -9.83
C GLN A 385 0.28 -11.63 -9.86
N LYS A 386 -0.22 -10.68 -10.66
CA LYS A 386 -1.67 -10.44 -10.78
C LYS A 386 -2.39 -11.56 -11.55
N THR A 387 -1.72 -12.16 -12.55
CA THR A 387 -2.26 -13.32 -13.28
C THR A 387 -2.46 -14.52 -12.35
N ALA A 388 -1.48 -14.80 -11.48
CA ALA A 388 -1.60 -15.89 -10.51
C ALA A 388 -2.80 -15.67 -9.57
N ALA A 389 -2.98 -14.44 -9.08
CA ALA A 389 -4.16 -14.08 -8.28
C ALA A 389 -5.46 -14.30 -9.06
N VAL A 390 -5.55 -13.82 -10.30
CA VAL A 390 -6.74 -14.01 -11.16
C VAL A 390 -7.03 -15.50 -11.40
N VAL A 391 -6.01 -16.31 -11.70
CA VAL A 391 -6.17 -17.76 -11.92
C VAL A 391 -6.71 -18.45 -10.67
N ASN A 392 -6.20 -18.10 -9.49
CA ASN A 392 -6.71 -18.61 -8.21
C ASN A 392 -8.17 -18.19 -7.97
N CYS A 393 -8.54 -16.94 -8.26
CA CYS A 393 -9.91 -16.46 -8.11
C CYS A 393 -10.90 -17.08 -9.12
N MET A 394 -10.40 -17.48 -10.30
CA MET A 394 -11.18 -18.17 -11.34
C MET A 394 -11.37 -19.67 -11.04
N GLY A 395 -10.41 -20.30 -10.36
CA GLY A 395 -10.43 -21.74 -10.14
C GLY A 395 -10.42 -22.53 -11.46
N ILE A 396 -11.23 -23.59 -11.52
CA ILE A 396 -11.37 -24.47 -12.69
C ILE A 396 -11.74 -23.73 -13.99
N TYR A 397 -12.38 -22.56 -13.89
CA TYR A 397 -12.75 -21.77 -15.05
C TYR A 397 -11.55 -21.14 -15.77
N SER A 398 -10.35 -21.18 -15.18
CA SER A 398 -9.10 -20.76 -15.82
C SER A 398 -8.67 -21.68 -16.99
N ILE A 399 -9.18 -22.92 -17.06
CA ILE A 399 -8.79 -23.94 -18.06
C ILE A 399 -8.90 -23.42 -19.51
N LYS A 400 -9.92 -22.61 -19.83
CA LYS A 400 -10.08 -22.07 -21.20
C LYS A 400 -8.95 -21.12 -21.64
N HIS A 401 -8.16 -20.61 -20.71
CA HIS A 401 -7.00 -19.77 -20.96
C HIS A 401 -5.67 -20.53 -20.80
N LEU A 402 -5.72 -21.84 -20.49
CA LEU A 402 -4.55 -22.66 -20.18
C LEU A 402 -3.45 -22.57 -21.24
N SER A 403 -3.82 -22.72 -22.52
CA SER A 403 -2.85 -22.64 -23.62
C SER A 403 -2.14 -21.28 -23.69
N ALA A 404 -2.89 -20.18 -23.54
CA ALA A 404 -2.31 -18.83 -23.54
C ALA A 404 -1.42 -18.58 -22.31
N LEU A 405 -1.87 -19.04 -21.13
CA LEU A 405 -1.11 -18.95 -19.88
C LEU A 405 0.21 -19.72 -19.98
N LEU A 406 0.17 -20.96 -20.47
CA LEU A 406 1.38 -21.78 -20.65
C LEU A 406 2.32 -21.22 -21.71
N SER A 407 1.78 -20.68 -22.81
CA SER A 407 2.61 -20.02 -23.84
C SER A 407 3.35 -18.81 -23.27
N MET A 408 2.66 -17.99 -22.47
CA MET A 408 3.24 -16.81 -21.82
C MET A 408 4.28 -17.21 -20.75
N SER A 409 3.96 -18.19 -19.90
CA SER A 409 4.92 -18.71 -18.91
C SER A 409 6.16 -19.31 -19.58
N SER A 410 5.98 -20.04 -20.68
CA SER A 410 7.10 -20.58 -21.45
C SER A 410 7.98 -19.46 -22.01
N SER A 411 7.42 -18.43 -22.63
CA SER A 411 8.23 -17.36 -23.22
C SER A 411 9.11 -16.64 -22.21
N ILE A 412 8.69 -16.60 -20.94
CA ILE A 412 9.43 -15.97 -19.84
C ILE A 412 10.48 -16.94 -19.27
N MET A 413 10.06 -18.15 -18.89
CA MET A 413 10.91 -19.07 -18.11
C MET A 413 11.94 -19.83 -18.94
N THR A 414 11.73 -19.95 -20.26
CA THR A 414 12.69 -20.64 -21.14
C THR A 414 13.65 -19.70 -21.84
N ASP A 415 13.58 -18.39 -21.58
CA ASP A 415 14.58 -17.43 -22.05
C ASP A 415 15.89 -17.64 -21.27
N PRO A 416 17.03 -17.89 -21.95
CA PRO A 416 18.33 -18.05 -21.28
C PRO A 416 18.73 -16.84 -20.41
N PHE A 417 18.24 -15.64 -20.73
CA PHE A 417 18.58 -14.42 -19.99
C PHE A 417 17.61 -14.10 -18.85
N ALA A 418 16.56 -14.91 -18.63
CA ALA A 418 15.57 -14.64 -17.60
C ALA A 418 16.16 -14.66 -16.17
N VAL A 419 17.27 -15.39 -15.97
CA VAL A 419 18.01 -15.48 -14.70
C VAL A 419 18.61 -14.14 -14.26
N SER A 420 18.76 -13.17 -15.17
CA SER A 420 19.22 -11.82 -14.83
C SER A 420 18.23 -11.03 -13.96
N TYR A 421 16.98 -11.48 -13.84
CA TYR A 421 15.99 -10.88 -12.95
C TYR A 421 15.12 -11.94 -12.26
N PRO A 422 15.65 -12.57 -11.19
CA PRO A 422 15.00 -13.64 -10.43
C PRO A 422 13.54 -13.37 -9.97
N PRO A 423 13.15 -12.13 -9.57
CA PRO A 423 11.78 -11.88 -9.12
C PRO A 423 10.69 -12.20 -10.16
N THR A 424 11.01 -12.06 -11.46
CA THR A 424 10.07 -12.43 -12.53
C THR A 424 9.92 -13.94 -12.67
N LEU A 425 11.01 -14.69 -12.51
CA LEU A 425 10.97 -16.15 -12.51
C LEU A 425 10.16 -16.69 -11.32
N ILE A 426 10.33 -16.11 -10.13
CA ILE A 426 9.53 -16.46 -8.95
C ILE A 426 8.04 -16.19 -9.21
N ALA A 427 7.70 -15.00 -9.72
CA ALA A 427 6.32 -14.64 -10.04
C ALA A 427 5.69 -15.59 -11.08
N THR A 428 6.45 -15.98 -12.11
CA THR A 428 5.99 -16.90 -13.15
C THR A 428 5.87 -18.33 -12.60
N THR A 429 6.75 -18.74 -11.70
CA THR A 429 6.69 -20.05 -11.03
C THR A 429 5.46 -20.14 -10.11
N HIS A 430 5.10 -19.04 -9.42
CA HIS A 430 3.84 -18.96 -8.69
C HIS A 430 2.63 -19.06 -9.61
N LEU A 431 2.68 -18.47 -10.81
CA LEU A 431 1.64 -18.65 -11.82
C LEU A 431 1.54 -20.11 -12.29
N ILE A 432 2.65 -20.80 -12.56
CA ILE A 432 2.64 -22.25 -12.87
C ILE A 432 2.00 -23.03 -11.73
N GLY A 433 2.32 -22.70 -10.47
CA GLY A 433 1.66 -23.30 -9.30
C GLY A 433 0.15 -23.07 -9.28
N ALA A 434 -0.31 -21.85 -9.57
CA ALA A 434 -1.73 -21.53 -9.69
C ALA A 434 -2.40 -22.31 -10.83
N ILE A 435 -1.73 -22.47 -11.98
CA ILE A 435 -2.21 -23.28 -13.10
C ILE A 435 -2.36 -24.74 -12.68
N ILE A 436 -1.33 -25.33 -12.06
CA ILE A 436 -1.38 -26.71 -11.57
C ILE A 436 -2.53 -26.87 -10.58
N GLY A 437 -2.64 -26.00 -9.57
CA GLY A 437 -3.68 -26.11 -8.53
C GLY A 437 -5.11 -25.98 -9.05
N ASN A 438 -5.35 -25.13 -10.05
CA ASN A 438 -6.70 -24.79 -10.50
C ASN A 438 -7.12 -25.48 -11.81
N ALA A 439 -6.16 -25.82 -12.67
CA ALA A 439 -6.39 -26.47 -13.97
C ALA A 439 -5.89 -27.93 -14.02
N TRP A 440 -5.61 -28.55 -12.86
CA TRP A 440 -5.10 -29.93 -12.76
C TRP A 440 -5.84 -30.97 -13.64
N PRO A 441 -7.19 -30.93 -13.83
CA PRO A 441 -7.85 -31.96 -14.63
C PRO A 441 -7.41 -31.94 -16.09
N ARG A 442 -7.11 -30.76 -16.63
CA ARG A 442 -6.64 -30.57 -18.01
C ARG A 442 -5.11 -30.61 -18.10
N VAL A 443 -4.40 -30.19 -17.04
CA VAL A 443 -2.93 -30.30 -16.95
C VAL A 443 -2.47 -31.76 -17.02
N ARG A 444 -3.28 -32.72 -16.52
CA ARG A 444 -2.99 -34.17 -16.62
C ARG A 444 -2.88 -34.71 -18.04
N GLU A 445 -3.27 -33.94 -19.05
CA GLU A 445 -3.14 -34.39 -20.43
C GLU A 445 -1.68 -34.32 -20.87
N PRO A 446 -1.18 -35.32 -21.63
CA PRO A 446 0.23 -35.45 -21.98
C PRO A 446 0.83 -34.16 -22.55
N GLU A 447 0.16 -33.53 -23.52
CA GLU A 447 0.63 -32.31 -24.19
C GLU A 447 0.88 -31.15 -23.21
N HIS A 448 0.00 -30.96 -22.22
CA HIS A 448 0.12 -29.87 -21.25
C HIS A 448 1.12 -30.21 -20.16
N MET A 449 1.11 -31.45 -19.69
CA MET A 449 2.02 -31.94 -18.67
C MET A 449 3.49 -31.89 -19.14
N GLU A 450 3.77 -32.41 -20.33
CA GLU A 450 5.09 -32.37 -20.96
C GLU A 450 5.57 -30.94 -21.18
N ASN A 451 4.67 -30.05 -21.60
CA ASN A 451 5.04 -28.65 -21.76
C ASN A 451 5.41 -27.99 -20.43
N ILE A 452 4.67 -28.23 -19.34
CA ILE A 452 5.03 -27.70 -18.01
C ILE A 452 6.36 -28.28 -17.54
N ILE A 453 6.59 -29.58 -17.73
CA ILE A 453 7.88 -30.22 -17.41
C ILE A 453 9.01 -29.52 -18.16
N ARG A 454 8.86 -29.34 -19.48
CA ARG A 454 9.85 -28.63 -20.31
C ARG A 454 10.13 -27.21 -19.80
N ILE A 455 9.08 -26.46 -19.46
CA ILE A 455 9.20 -25.09 -18.92
C ILE A 455 10.01 -25.08 -17.61
N LEU A 456 9.65 -25.95 -16.66
CA LEU A 456 10.32 -26.05 -15.36
C LEU A 456 11.78 -26.53 -15.51
N SER A 457 12.01 -27.55 -16.35
CA SER A 457 13.34 -28.11 -16.61
C SER A 457 14.29 -27.09 -17.22
N LEU A 458 13.88 -26.38 -18.26
CA LEU A 458 14.74 -25.38 -18.91
C LEU A 458 15.06 -24.22 -17.96
N CYS A 459 14.06 -23.71 -17.24
CA CYS A 459 14.27 -22.66 -16.25
C CYS A 459 15.24 -23.10 -15.14
N TRP A 460 15.10 -24.35 -14.68
CA TRP A 460 15.98 -24.93 -13.67
C TRP A 460 17.43 -25.04 -14.16
N LEU A 461 17.64 -25.54 -15.39
CA LEU A 461 18.98 -25.68 -15.95
C LEU A 461 19.67 -24.32 -16.11
N ASN A 462 18.98 -23.32 -16.69
CA ASN A 462 19.49 -21.95 -16.79
C ASN A 462 19.84 -21.38 -15.41
N THR A 463 19.00 -21.63 -14.40
CA THR A 463 19.23 -21.17 -13.02
C THR A 463 20.45 -21.84 -12.39
N LEU A 464 20.63 -23.15 -12.61
CA LEU A 464 21.79 -23.87 -12.09
C LEU A 464 23.10 -23.40 -12.75
N GLU A 465 23.10 -23.17 -14.05
CA GLU A 465 24.25 -22.64 -14.78
C GLU A 465 24.66 -21.27 -14.22
N GLU A 466 23.72 -20.35 -14.04
CA GLU A 466 24.00 -19.03 -13.45
C GLU A 466 24.45 -19.12 -11.98
N ILE A 467 23.96 -20.09 -11.19
CA ILE A 467 24.45 -20.31 -9.82
C ILE A 467 25.91 -20.79 -9.83
N GLU A 468 26.28 -21.67 -10.77
CA GLU A 468 27.64 -22.17 -10.94
C GLU A 468 28.60 -21.04 -11.35
N ASP A 469 28.15 -20.14 -12.23
CA ASP A 469 28.96 -19.04 -12.79
C ASP A 469 28.98 -17.76 -11.94
N SER A 470 27.97 -17.54 -11.09
CA SER A 470 27.84 -16.32 -10.29
C SER A 470 28.94 -16.19 -9.23
N VAL A 471 29.39 -14.95 -9.01
CA VAL A 471 30.43 -14.61 -8.02
C VAL A 471 29.83 -13.90 -6.80
N SER A 472 28.68 -13.24 -6.96
CA SER A 472 27.97 -12.55 -5.87
C SER A 472 27.17 -13.52 -5.01
N GLN A 473 27.28 -13.40 -3.68
CA GLN A 473 26.49 -14.21 -2.76
C GLN A 473 25.00 -13.83 -2.81
N ASP A 474 24.69 -12.53 -2.92
CA ASP A 474 23.30 -12.06 -2.98
C ASP A 474 22.56 -12.63 -4.20
N GLN A 475 23.23 -12.64 -5.36
CA GLN A 475 22.67 -13.22 -6.59
C GLN A 475 22.47 -14.73 -6.45
N LYS A 476 23.40 -15.44 -5.79
CA LYS A 476 23.24 -16.88 -5.50
C LYS A 476 22.04 -17.16 -4.61
N ASP A 477 21.84 -16.35 -3.58
CA ASP A 477 20.74 -16.53 -2.65
C ASP A 477 19.39 -16.30 -3.35
N GLU A 478 19.29 -15.30 -4.23
CA GLU A 478 18.10 -15.06 -5.06
C GLU A 478 17.80 -16.22 -6.02
N LEU A 479 18.82 -16.74 -6.73
CA LEU A 479 18.66 -17.87 -7.66
C LEU A 479 18.38 -19.19 -6.93
N GLN A 480 18.89 -19.35 -5.72
CA GLN A 480 18.52 -20.48 -4.86
C GLN A 480 17.05 -20.41 -4.45
N ALA A 481 16.52 -19.22 -4.16
CA ALA A 481 15.08 -19.05 -3.91
C ALA A 481 14.25 -19.45 -5.14
N VAL A 482 14.68 -19.08 -6.36
CA VAL A 482 14.06 -19.55 -7.62
C VAL A 482 14.07 -21.07 -7.69
N SER A 483 15.22 -21.68 -7.43
CA SER A 483 15.38 -23.15 -7.46
C SER A 483 14.46 -23.84 -6.46
N GLN A 484 14.35 -23.33 -5.23
CA GLN A 484 13.44 -23.86 -4.21
C GLN A 484 11.98 -23.80 -4.66
N GLU A 485 11.56 -22.68 -5.25
CA GLU A 485 10.20 -22.54 -5.77
C GLU A 485 9.94 -23.48 -6.96
N LEU A 486 10.87 -23.61 -7.90
CA LEU A 486 10.78 -24.57 -9.01
C LEU A 486 10.62 -26.00 -8.51
N ALA A 487 11.43 -26.42 -7.54
CA ALA A 487 11.35 -27.75 -6.94
C ALA A 487 10.03 -27.98 -6.20
N SER A 488 9.51 -26.96 -5.53
CA SER A 488 8.19 -27.01 -4.88
C SER A 488 7.07 -27.25 -5.91
N LYS A 489 7.09 -26.53 -7.04
CA LYS A 489 6.06 -26.68 -8.09
C LYS A 489 6.23 -27.94 -8.93
N ALA A 490 7.46 -28.43 -9.13
CA ALA A 490 7.71 -29.74 -9.74
C ALA A 490 7.10 -30.87 -8.91
N LYS A 491 7.30 -30.87 -7.58
CA LYS A 491 6.66 -31.84 -6.68
C LYS A 491 5.12 -31.78 -6.73
N ALA A 492 4.56 -30.57 -6.79
CA ALA A 492 3.12 -30.40 -6.93
C ALA A 492 2.60 -30.97 -8.27
N LEU A 493 3.40 -30.88 -9.33
CA LEU A 493 3.10 -31.50 -10.62
C LEU A 493 3.19 -33.03 -10.54
N GLU A 494 4.22 -33.58 -9.91
CA GLU A 494 4.40 -35.03 -9.71
C GLU A 494 3.26 -35.69 -8.95
N ALA A 495 2.67 -34.96 -8.00
CA ALA A 495 1.49 -35.40 -7.26
C ALA A 495 0.30 -35.76 -8.18
N LEU A 496 0.27 -35.26 -9.43
CA LEU A 496 -0.80 -35.56 -10.38
C LEU A 496 -0.76 -36.99 -10.95
N TRP A 497 0.40 -37.66 -10.92
CA TRP A 497 0.58 -39.04 -11.40
C TRP A 497 1.15 -39.99 -10.35
N THR A 498 1.35 -39.55 -9.10
CA THR A 498 1.84 -40.44 -8.03
C THR A 498 0.91 -41.62 -7.78
N GLU A 499 -0.41 -41.42 -7.90
CA GLU A 499 -1.41 -42.48 -7.71
C GLU A 499 -1.56 -43.41 -8.94
N ASP A 500 -1.09 -42.98 -10.12
CA ASP A 500 -1.23 -43.71 -11.37
C ASP A 500 0.03 -43.54 -12.22
N ALA A 501 1.00 -44.41 -11.99
CA ALA A 501 2.28 -44.41 -12.69
C ALA A 501 2.14 -44.55 -14.23
N SER A 502 1.01 -45.05 -14.72
CA SER A 502 0.73 -45.11 -16.17
C SER A 502 0.53 -43.72 -16.80
N LYS A 503 0.25 -42.71 -15.99
CA LYS A 503 0.14 -41.30 -16.39
C LYS A 503 1.46 -40.54 -16.26
N ARG A 504 2.55 -41.20 -15.86
CA ARG A 504 3.88 -40.57 -15.90
C ARG A 504 4.25 -40.29 -17.37
N PRO A 505 4.71 -39.08 -17.71
CA PRO A 505 5.12 -38.78 -19.09
C PRO A 505 6.30 -39.65 -19.52
N SER A 506 6.20 -40.27 -20.70
CA SER A 506 7.21 -41.19 -21.25
C SER A 506 8.56 -40.53 -21.45
N ASP A 507 8.55 -39.28 -21.86
CA ASP A 507 9.75 -38.55 -22.28
C ASP A 507 10.54 -38.01 -21.08
N LEU A 508 9.93 -38.02 -19.88
CA LEU A 508 10.59 -37.54 -18.65
C LEU A 508 11.76 -38.45 -18.26
N ASP A 509 11.61 -39.76 -18.39
CA ASP A 509 12.67 -40.70 -18.02
C ASP A 509 13.84 -40.62 -19.02
N GLU A 510 13.57 -40.49 -20.32
CA GLU A 510 14.61 -40.22 -21.33
C GLU A 510 15.32 -38.88 -21.09
N ALA A 511 14.59 -37.84 -20.68
CA ALA A 511 15.17 -36.55 -20.35
C ALA A 511 16.07 -36.61 -19.10
N LEU A 512 15.66 -37.37 -18.07
CA LEU A 512 16.46 -37.58 -16.85
C LEU A 512 17.75 -38.38 -17.12
N GLU A 513 17.71 -39.34 -18.05
CA GLU A 513 18.91 -40.07 -18.50
C GLU A 513 19.89 -39.16 -19.26
N LYS A 514 19.37 -38.27 -20.11
CA LYS A 514 20.20 -37.34 -20.90
C LYS A 514 20.78 -36.19 -20.07
N GLU A 515 20.03 -35.68 -19.09
CA GLU A 515 20.43 -34.54 -18.27
C GLU A 515 20.29 -34.86 -16.76
N PRO A 516 21.36 -35.39 -16.12
CA PRO A 516 21.30 -35.84 -14.73
C PRO A 516 21.06 -34.70 -13.73
N LYS A 517 21.32 -33.42 -14.10
CA LYS A 517 21.01 -32.28 -13.23
C LYS A 517 19.50 -32.14 -12.95
N LEU A 518 18.64 -32.68 -13.83
CA LEU A 518 17.18 -32.68 -13.65
C LEU A 518 16.68 -33.65 -12.58
N ALA A 519 17.49 -34.65 -12.16
CA ALA A 519 17.14 -35.58 -11.08
C ALA A 519 16.99 -34.88 -9.71
N ARG A 520 17.48 -33.65 -9.57
CA ARG A 520 17.26 -32.80 -8.39
C ARG A 520 15.89 -32.11 -8.40
N LEU A 521 15.26 -32.01 -9.57
CA LEU A 521 13.97 -31.36 -9.79
C LEU A 521 12.82 -32.37 -9.85
N PHE A 522 13.01 -33.48 -10.58
CA PHE A 522 12.03 -34.56 -10.73
C PHE A 522 12.59 -35.90 -10.21
N SER A 523 11.72 -36.67 -9.57
CA SER A 523 11.97 -38.05 -9.13
C SER A 523 12.13 -38.99 -10.33
N THR A 524 13.08 -39.92 -10.24
CA THR A 524 13.23 -41.02 -11.21
C THR A 524 12.15 -42.07 -10.97
N ALA A 525 11.74 -42.80 -12.02
CA ALA A 525 10.71 -43.86 -11.93
C ALA A 525 11.08 -45.05 -11.01
N SER A 526 12.29 -45.06 -10.41
CA SER A 526 12.83 -46.15 -9.58
C SER A 526 13.09 -45.69 -8.14
N ALA A 527 12.08 -45.10 -7.49
CA ALA A 527 12.08 -44.85 -6.04
C ALA A 527 10.78 -45.36 -5.40
#